data_AF-A0A7S3SEQ5-F1
#
_entry.id   AF-A0A7S3SEQ5-F1
#
_cell.length_a   1.000
_cell.length_b   1.000
_cell.length_c   1.000
_cell.angle_alpha   90.00
_cell.angle_beta   90.00
_cell.angle_gamma   90.00
#
_symmetry.space_group_name_H-M   'P 1'
#
loop_
_entity.id
_entity.type
_entity.pdbx_description
1 polymer ?
#
loop_
_entity_poly.entity_id
_entity_poly.type
_entity_poly.pdbx_seq_one_letter_code
_entity_poly.pdbx_strand_id
1 'polypeptide(L)'
;AGGKSLIFLDSDDLVNLNTLLATVRDRVDVLVVLATEDIWWRPWCAGEIAVATAAGVSIVLVWMGGDSMESINFRDIASKVRSSISEQQLETTLAPFGISYDE
;
A
#
# COMPACT_ATOMS: atom_id res chain seq x y z
N ALA A 1 23.99 -19.96 11.56
CA ALA A 1 23.56 -19.62 10.18
C ALA A 1 22.42 -18.61 10.31
N GLY A 2 22.69 -17.33 10.04
CA GLY A 2 21.67 -16.28 10.15
C GLY A 2 20.77 -16.33 8.92
N GLY A 3 19.50 -16.71 9.10
CA GLY A 3 18.51 -16.65 8.02
C GLY A 3 18.32 -15.20 7.62
N LYS A 4 18.64 -14.86 6.37
CA LYS A 4 18.13 -13.61 5.78
C LYS A 4 16.61 -13.71 5.83
N SER A 5 15.93 -12.78 6.51
CA SER A 5 14.48 -12.71 6.40
C SER A 5 14.16 -12.35 4.95
N LEU A 6 13.59 -13.30 4.22
CA LEU A 6 13.12 -13.12 2.84
C LEU A 6 11.76 -12.41 2.79
N ILE A 7 11.26 -12.01 3.96
CA ILE A 7 9.94 -11.44 4.17
C ILE A 7 10.14 -10.17 4.99
N PHE A 8 9.53 -9.10 4.54
CA PHE A 8 9.45 -7.81 5.19
C PHE A 8 7.96 -7.52 5.44
N LEU A 9 7.59 -7.23 6.68
CA LEU A 9 6.23 -6.87 7.07
C LEU A 9 6.15 -5.36 7.33
N ASP A 10 5.11 -4.72 6.81
CA ASP A 10 4.86 -3.27 6.99
C ASP A 10 4.77 -2.86 8.48
N SER A 11 4.31 -3.77 9.34
CA SER A 11 4.19 -3.59 10.78
C SER A 11 5.52 -3.46 11.52
N ASP A 12 6.62 -3.94 10.92
CA ASP A 12 7.91 -4.01 11.61
C ASP A 12 8.64 -2.66 11.63
N ASP A 13 8.34 -1.75 10.67
CA ASP A 13 9.05 -0.50 10.45
C ASP A 13 8.13 0.75 10.34
N LEU A 14 6.97 0.70 11.00
CA LEU A 14 5.97 1.80 11.10
C LEU A 14 6.53 3.15 11.58
N VAL A 15 7.78 3.20 12.05
CA VAL A 15 8.44 4.40 12.61
C VAL A 15 9.05 5.29 11.52
N ASN A 16 9.36 4.77 10.32
CA ASN A 16 9.99 5.59 9.27
C ASN A 16 9.46 5.27 7.86
N LEU A 17 8.42 6.01 7.45
CA LEU A 17 7.80 5.86 6.13
C LEU A 17 8.79 5.98 4.97
N ASN A 18 9.82 6.82 5.09
CA ASN A 18 10.83 6.93 4.04
C ASN A 18 11.57 5.62 3.82
N THR A 19 11.86 4.90 4.90
CA THR A 19 12.54 3.61 4.82
C THR A 19 11.60 2.54 4.28
N LEU A 20 10.32 2.58 4.67
CA LEU A 20 9.29 1.68 4.17
C LEU A 20 9.14 1.77 2.65
N LEU A 21 8.84 2.96 2.13
CA LEU A 21 8.58 3.17 0.70
C LEU A 21 9.84 2.97 -0.14
N ALA A 22 11.01 3.40 0.34
CA ALA A 22 12.28 3.10 -0.34
C ALA A 22 12.57 1.59 -0.38
N THR A 23 12.24 0.85 0.68
CA THR A 23 12.41 -0.60 0.72
C THR A 23 11.50 -1.28 -0.30
N VAL A 24 10.23 -0.88 -0.37
CA VAL A 24 9.29 -1.38 -1.39
C VAL A 24 9.81 -1.11 -2.80
N ARG A 25 10.30 0.10 -3.07
CA ARG A 25 10.83 0.48 -4.39
C ARG A 25 12.10 -0.29 -4.78
N ASP A 26 13.06 -0.38 -3.86
CA ASP A 26 14.44 -0.74 -4.20
C ASP A 26 14.82 -2.18 -3.82
N ARG A 27 14.05 -2.83 -2.94
CA ARG A 27 14.46 -4.09 -2.28
C ARG A 27 13.40 -5.17 -2.24
N VAL A 28 12.18 -4.88 -2.68
CA VAL A 28 11.07 -5.84 -2.72
C VAL A 28 10.87 -6.35 -4.14
N ASP A 29 10.91 -7.67 -4.31
CA ASP A 29 10.61 -8.31 -5.60
C ASP A 29 9.09 -8.47 -5.81
N VAL A 30 8.34 -8.70 -4.72
CA VAL A 30 6.89 -8.93 -4.72
C VAL A 30 6.26 -8.27 -3.50
N LEU A 31 5.27 -7.40 -3.70
CA LEU A 31 4.41 -6.87 -2.65
C LEU A 31 3.19 -7.77 -2.48
N VAL A 32 3.01 -8.35 -1.30
CA VAL A 32 1.81 -9.14 -0.97
C VAL A 32 0.84 -8.27 -0.19
N VAL A 33 -0.34 -8.02 -0.74
CA VAL A 33 -1.39 -7.22 -0.08
C VAL A 33 -2.47 -8.15 0.45
N LEU A 34 -2.65 -8.15 1.76
CA LEU A 34 -3.77 -8.82 2.42
C LEU A 34 -5.01 -7.94 2.25
N ALA A 35 -5.86 -8.30 1.30
CA ALA A 35 -7.01 -7.49 0.89
C ALA A 35 -8.15 -7.61 1.91
N THR A 36 -8.14 -6.70 2.88
CA THR A 36 -9.25 -6.38 3.78
C THR A 36 -9.97 -5.12 3.32
N GLU A 37 -11.07 -4.76 3.96
CA GLU A 37 -11.81 -3.53 3.63
C GLU A 37 -10.92 -2.28 3.86
N ASP A 38 -10.26 -2.17 5.01
CA ASP A 38 -9.53 -0.95 5.37
C ASP A 38 -8.21 -0.70 4.60
N ILE A 39 -7.65 -1.71 3.93
CA ILE A 39 -6.28 -1.61 3.38
C ILE A 39 -6.16 -0.53 2.29
N TRP A 40 -7.26 -0.24 1.57
CA TRP A 40 -7.25 0.64 0.40
C TRP A 40 -7.12 2.13 0.74
N TRP A 41 -7.50 2.54 1.95
CA TRP A 41 -7.52 3.94 2.38
C TRP A 41 -6.61 4.24 3.56
N ARG A 42 -5.86 3.25 4.06
CA ARG A 42 -4.76 3.52 4.97
C ARG A 42 -3.65 4.19 4.16
N PRO A 43 -3.27 5.46 4.46
CA PRO A 43 -2.35 6.21 3.60
C PRO A 43 -1.03 5.47 3.37
N TRP A 44 -0.48 4.83 4.40
CA TRP A 44 0.76 4.05 4.28
C TRP A 44 0.65 2.89 3.29
N CYS A 45 -0.40 2.07 3.41
CA CYS A 45 -0.65 0.94 2.53
C CYS A 45 -0.95 1.38 1.09
N ALA A 46 -1.73 2.47 0.93
CA ALA A 46 -1.96 3.08 -0.37
C ALA A 46 -0.65 3.59 -1.00
N GLY A 47 0.24 4.15 -0.17
CA GLY A 47 1.58 4.58 -0.57
C GLY A 47 2.45 3.43 -1.05
N GLU A 48 2.48 2.32 -0.33
CA GLU A 48 3.22 1.11 -0.73
C GLU A 48 2.72 0.54 -2.06
N ILE A 49 1.40 0.46 -2.23
CA ILE A 49 0.78 0.01 -3.48
C ILE A 49 1.14 0.96 -4.64
N ALA A 50 1.05 2.27 -4.43
CA ALA A 50 1.39 3.26 -5.44
C ALA A 50 2.87 3.19 -5.84
N VAL A 51 3.78 3.08 -4.87
CA VAL A 51 5.23 2.96 -5.12
C VAL A 51 5.57 1.65 -5.82
N ALA A 52 5.02 0.51 -5.36
CA ALA A 52 5.21 -0.78 -6.01
C ALA A 52 4.74 -0.73 -7.47
N THR A 53 3.58 -0.13 -7.72
CA THR A 53 3.05 0.07 -9.07
C THR A 53 3.99 0.91 -9.94
N ALA A 54 4.45 2.05 -9.43
CA ALA A 54 5.36 2.95 -10.15
C ALA A 54 6.74 2.31 -10.43
N ALA A 55 7.22 1.44 -9.53
CA ALA A 55 8.49 0.74 -9.63
C ALA A 55 8.41 -0.55 -10.47
N GLY A 56 7.22 -0.98 -10.88
CA GLY A 56 7.02 -2.25 -11.60
C GLY A 56 7.20 -3.49 -10.71
N VAL A 57 7.08 -3.33 -9.38
CA VAL A 57 7.11 -4.44 -8.42
C VAL A 57 5.83 -5.26 -8.58
N SER A 58 5.95 -6.58 -8.61
CA SER A 58 4.78 -7.46 -8.75
C SER A 58 3.90 -7.38 -7.51
N ILE A 59 2.60 -7.14 -7.69
CA ILE A 59 1.63 -7.10 -6.59
C ILE A 59 0.79 -8.37 -6.60
N VAL A 60 0.81 -9.11 -5.49
CA VAL A 60 -0.04 -10.28 -5.27
C VAL A 60 -1.10 -9.93 -4.25
N LEU A 61 -2.36 -9.97 -4.67
CA LEU A 61 -3.50 -9.74 -3.78
C LEU A 61 -3.92 -11.07 -3.14
N VAL A 62 -3.93 -11.11 -1.82
CA VAL A 62 -4.47 -12.22 -1.04
C VAL A 62 -5.80 -11.78 -0.47
N TRP A 63 -6.87 -12.28 -1.07
CA TRP A 63 -8.22 -12.07 -0.57
C TRP A 63 -8.37 -12.71 0.81
N MET A 64 -8.66 -11.90 1.83
CA MET A 64 -8.77 -12.38 3.21
C MET A 64 -10.18 -12.90 3.55
N GLY A 65 -11.19 -12.54 2.76
CA GLY A 65 -12.58 -12.96 2.95
C GLY A 65 -13.24 -12.39 4.21
N GLY A 66 -14.56 -12.30 4.16
CA GLY A 66 -15.42 -11.92 5.28
C GLY A 66 -16.89 -12.09 4.85
N ASP A 67 -17.79 -12.33 5.79
CA ASP A 67 -19.21 -12.63 5.50
C ASP A 67 -19.94 -11.51 4.72
N SER A 68 -19.38 -10.30 4.67
CA SER A 68 -19.97 -9.10 4.04
C SER A 68 -19.31 -8.67 2.72
N MET A 69 -18.13 -9.19 2.36
CA MET A 69 -17.43 -8.78 1.14
C MET A 69 -17.46 -9.96 0.16
N GLU A 70 -18.37 -9.92 -0.82
CA GLU A 70 -18.56 -11.02 -1.77
C GLU A 70 -17.47 -11.05 -2.87
N SER A 71 -16.87 -9.90 -3.19
CA SER A 71 -15.76 -9.76 -4.15
C SER A 71 -15.05 -8.40 -4.03
N ILE A 72 -13.80 -8.29 -4.50
CA ILE A 72 -13.09 -6.99 -4.56
C ILE A 72 -13.65 -6.29 -5.80
N ASN A 73 -14.31 -5.15 -5.60
CA ASN A 73 -14.69 -4.27 -6.71
C ASN A 73 -13.74 -3.07 -6.77
N PHE A 74 -12.73 -3.16 -7.64
CA PHE A 74 -11.76 -2.08 -7.84
C PHE A 74 -12.37 -0.77 -8.35
N ARG A 75 -13.52 -0.83 -9.05
CA ARG A 75 -14.20 0.38 -9.50
C ARG A 75 -14.78 1.16 -8.32
N ASP A 76 -15.38 0.45 -7.37
CA ASP A 76 -15.93 1.05 -6.15
C ASP A 76 -14.80 1.58 -5.25
N ILE A 77 -13.72 0.81 -5.10
CA ILE A 77 -12.52 1.26 -4.39
C ILE A 77 -11.98 2.55 -5.01
N ALA A 78 -11.74 2.56 -6.33
CA ALA A 78 -11.25 3.74 -7.05
C ALA A 78 -12.15 4.97 -6.84
N SER A 79 -13.47 4.78 -6.83
CA SER A 79 -14.43 5.87 -6.60
C SER A 79 -14.37 6.47 -5.19
N LYS A 80 -13.87 5.71 -4.20
CA LYS A 80 -13.85 6.10 -2.78
C LYS A 80 -12.48 6.62 -2.33
N VAL A 81 -11.39 6.34 -3.04
CA VAL A 81 -10.03 6.71 -2.60
C VAL A 81 -9.95 8.19 -2.20
N ARG A 82 -10.42 9.11 -3.05
CA ARG A 82 -10.39 10.56 -2.78
C ARG A 82 -11.19 10.98 -1.56
N SER A 83 -12.31 10.32 -1.29
CA SER A 83 -13.12 10.60 -0.10
C SER A 83 -12.57 9.97 1.17
N SER A 84 -11.78 8.90 1.05
CA SER A 84 -11.29 8.11 2.18
C SER A 84 -9.88 8.50 2.63
N ILE A 85 -9.05 9.07 1.74
CA ILE A 85 -7.75 9.65 2.09
C ILE A 85 -7.88 11.17 1.97
N SER A 86 -7.90 11.86 3.12
CA SER A 86 -8.04 13.32 3.17
C SER A 86 -6.88 14.05 2.46
N GLU A 87 -7.12 15.26 1.97
CA GLU A 87 -6.08 16.11 1.38
C GLU A 87 -4.92 16.34 2.35
N GLN A 88 -5.19 16.57 3.64
CA GLN A 88 -4.15 16.72 4.66
C GLN A 88 -3.28 15.46 4.78
N GLN A 89 -3.88 14.26 4.74
CA GLN A 89 -3.11 13.01 4.73
C GLN A 89 -2.31 12.90 3.44
N LEU A 90 -2.90 13.17 2.29
CA LEU A 90 -2.17 13.17 1.01
C LEU A 90 -0.94 14.08 1.07
N GLU A 91 -1.10 15.34 1.48
CA GLU A 91 -0.04 16.34 1.53
C GLU A 91 1.07 16.00 2.54
N THR A 92 0.70 15.52 3.73
CA THR A 92 1.68 15.28 4.81
C THR A 92 2.36 13.92 4.73
N THR A 93 1.69 12.93 4.12
CA THR A 93 2.10 11.53 4.14
C THR A 93 2.58 11.04 2.78
N LEU A 94 1.91 11.41 1.69
CA LEU A 94 2.10 10.80 0.37
C LEU A 94 2.85 11.72 -0.60
N ALA A 95 2.54 13.02 -0.59
CA ALA A 95 3.17 14.01 -1.46
C ALA A 95 4.70 14.09 -1.33
N PRO A 96 5.32 13.92 -0.12
CA PRO A 96 6.79 13.87 -0.01
C PRO A 96 7.45 12.75 -0.83
N PHE A 97 6.68 11.74 -1.23
CA PHE A 97 7.11 10.59 -2.03
C PHE A 97 6.72 10.70 -3.50
N GLY A 98 6.19 11.87 -3.92
CA GLY A 98 5.72 12.09 -5.29
C GLY A 98 4.39 11.39 -5.59
N ILE A 99 3.62 11.02 -4.56
CA ILE A 99 2.32 10.37 -4.71
C ILE A 99 1.24 11.44 -4.55
N SER A 100 0.47 11.65 -5.61
CA SER A 100 -0.64 12.59 -5.68
C SER A 100 -1.79 11.99 -6.48
N TYR A 101 -2.96 12.64 -6.44
CA TYR A 101 -4.01 12.33 -7.41
C TYR A 101 -3.66 12.92 -8.78
N ASP A 102 -3.96 12.19 -9.85
CA ASP A 102 -3.98 12.77 -11.19
C ASP A 102 -5.03 13.87 -11.28
N GLU A 103 -4.76 14.94 -12.04
CA GLU A 103 -5.74 16.00 -12.32
C GLU A 103 -6.84 15.57 -13.30
#